data_AF-A0A7X7TWJ2-F1
#
_entry.id   AF-A0A7X7TWJ2-F1
#
_cell.length_a   1.000
_cell.length_b   1.000
_cell.length_c   1.000
_cell.angle_alpha   90.00
_cell.angle_beta   90.00
_cell.angle_gamma   90.00
#
_symmetry.space_group_name_H-M   'P 1'
#
loop_
_entity.id
_entity.type
_entity.pdbx_description
1 polymer ?
#
loop_
_entity_poly.entity_id
_entity_poly.type
_entity_poly.pdbx_seq_one_letter_code
_entity_poly.pdbx_strand_id
1 'polypeptide(L)'
;MKLKMLKSKFLKKSLMLFFAVLFVDSLSYAAIFSKPQMEEIKCASTKTQLFYFYLNPQRANDIKDFSFKCKGNDVRYVMPAWIDPTLADMAQRKVWRDPEEGEISEADLWRTAVSLIYEFLEITKKTFPPENGGPGIQPALLVKEYADVKIRFQMSLDRLYRARLFGSFDGRGRTILAIMDLILKEMDAILESIATSNPNKYNQAVIAISVLSQDAFSIMLKPPREYKAPEPPNKFRELIINIFGVLGCVLIFFSVVMFFMLNEDKTQKWMDDYKKKIDVWRQDFSRQFLNININYLVAIPIAVFGIIGIITMNIIAFMLCLVIGTIIGFKLPKMVLNTMKATRGKKIDGQLMDAIILMSNSLKSGLDIIQGFEMVSKDLLPPISDEFALVIKNYQLGTPFEKALGVMEDRVSSKMLSYMIRAIVLQRQIGGNLTRVFERIVVDIREESKLDEKTKALTAQQRIQSIVVAIMPWIMVSVMFVFQPDVMIRFYSTPLGVFTGVFCIIWMSIGIKVVSSLGKIRV
;
A
#
# COMPACT_ATOMS: atom_id res chain seq x y z
N MET A 1 73.00 -25.43 44.39
CA MET A 1 72.29 -24.17 44.06
C MET A 1 70.88 -24.36 43.45
N LYS A 2 70.54 -25.51 42.81
CA LYS A 2 69.20 -25.74 42.21
C LYS A 2 68.05 -26.10 43.17
N LEU A 3 68.32 -26.57 44.41
CA LEU A 3 67.26 -26.95 45.36
C LEU A 3 66.58 -25.78 46.10
N LYS A 4 67.26 -24.64 46.28
CA LYS A 4 66.72 -23.48 47.02
C LYS A 4 65.69 -22.68 46.20
N MET A 5 65.79 -22.69 44.87
CA MET A 5 64.82 -22.00 43.99
C MET A 5 63.50 -22.76 43.82
N LEU A 6 63.49 -24.09 43.91
CA LEU A 6 62.24 -24.86 43.81
C LEU A 6 61.35 -24.70 45.05
N LYS A 7 61.94 -24.64 46.26
CA LYS A 7 61.19 -24.49 47.51
C LYS A 7 60.51 -23.12 47.63
N SER A 8 61.15 -22.05 47.13
CA SER A 8 60.58 -20.70 47.07
C SER A 8 59.41 -20.59 46.10
N LYS A 9 59.50 -21.21 44.92
CA LYS A 9 58.39 -21.25 43.94
C LYS A 9 57.22 -22.09 44.45
N PHE A 10 57.46 -23.22 45.13
CA PHE A 10 56.37 -24.03 45.69
C PHE A 10 55.67 -23.36 46.88
N LEU A 11 56.41 -22.70 47.79
CA LEU A 11 55.79 -21.94 48.88
C LEU A 11 54.97 -20.75 48.36
N LYS A 12 55.48 -19.98 47.38
CA LYS A 12 54.71 -18.87 46.77
C LYS A 12 53.47 -19.35 46.03
N LYS A 13 53.53 -20.50 45.34
CA LYS A 13 52.37 -21.07 44.63
C LYS A 13 51.33 -21.64 45.60
N SER A 14 51.78 -22.29 46.69
CA SER A 14 50.89 -22.79 47.74
C SER A 14 50.28 -21.65 48.56
N LEU A 15 51.00 -20.55 48.82
CA LEU A 15 50.48 -19.37 49.52
C LEU A 15 49.51 -18.58 48.63
N MET A 16 49.75 -18.48 47.31
CA MET A 16 48.78 -17.93 46.35
C MET A 16 47.55 -18.81 46.19
N LEU A 17 47.69 -20.14 46.24
CA LEU A 17 46.55 -21.07 46.25
C LEU A 17 45.77 -20.98 47.57
N PHE A 18 46.43 -20.80 48.71
CA PHE A 18 45.75 -20.59 50.00
C PHE A 18 45.03 -19.23 50.08
N PHE A 19 45.61 -18.17 49.49
CA PHE A 19 44.95 -16.87 49.35
C PHE A 19 43.83 -16.87 48.31
N ALA A 20 43.92 -17.72 47.28
CA ALA A 20 42.85 -17.92 46.31
C ALA A 20 41.68 -18.71 46.91
N VAL A 21 41.92 -19.67 47.80
CA VAL A 21 40.85 -20.43 48.47
C VAL A 21 40.09 -19.56 49.49
N LEU A 22 40.73 -18.58 50.13
CA LEU A 22 40.04 -17.60 50.98
C LEU A 22 39.33 -16.47 50.20
N PHE A 23 39.49 -16.41 48.87
CA PHE A 23 38.79 -15.45 48.00
C PHE A 23 37.74 -16.11 47.10
N VAL A 24 37.52 -17.43 47.20
CA VAL A 24 36.44 -18.11 46.47
C VAL A 24 35.09 -18.05 47.21
N ASP A 25 35.09 -17.68 48.50
CA ASP A 25 33.86 -17.45 49.29
C ASP A 25 33.29 -16.03 49.18
N SER A 26 33.73 -15.24 48.20
CA SER A 26 33.08 -13.97 47.84
C SER A 26 33.07 -13.71 46.35
N LEU A 27 32.49 -14.64 45.57
CA LEU A 27 31.77 -14.20 44.36
C LEU A 27 30.53 -13.45 44.82
N SER A 28 30.76 -12.20 45.20
CA SER A 28 29.76 -11.20 45.49
C SER A 28 28.66 -11.27 44.46
N TYR A 29 27.44 -11.46 44.95
CA TYR A 29 26.18 -11.14 44.30
C TYR A 29 26.32 -9.82 43.54
N ALA A 30 26.65 -9.87 42.25
CA ALA A 30 26.34 -8.76 41.37
C ALA A 30 24.80 -8.71 41.33
N ALA A 31 24.22 -7.69 41.98
CA ALA A 31 22.78 -7.53 42.03
C ALA A 31 22.22 -7.58 40.60
N ILE A 32 21.44 -8.62 40.30
CA ILE A 32 20.85 -8.85 38.97
C ILE A 32 19.98 -7.67 38.55
N PHE A 33 19.41 -6.96 39.53
CA PHE A 33 18.59 -5.77 39.36
C PHE A 33 19.23 -4.56 40.05
N SER A 34 19.05 -3.39 39.44
CA SER A 34 19.34 -2.11 40.09
C SER A 34 18.25 -1.73 41.10
N LYS A 35 18.55 -0.82 42.05
CA LYS A 35 17.55 -0.29 43.01
C LYS A 35 16.24 0.19 42.37
N PRO A 36 16.24 1.05 41.32
CA PRO A 36 14.99 1.50 40.70
C PRO A 36 14.22 0.36 40.03
N GLN A 37 14.91 -0.64 39.47
CA GLN A 37 14.28 -1.82 38.89
C GLN A 37 13.59 -2.69 39.94
N MET A 38 14.21 -2.87 41.11
CA MET A 38 13.57 -3.58 42.23
C MET A 38 12.33 -2.83 42.74
N GLU A 39 12.36 -1.50 42.79
CA GLU A 39 11.20 -0.68 43.13
C GLU A 39 10.07 -0.79 42.09
N GLU A 40 10.41 -0.87 40.80
CA GLU A 40 9.45 -1.13 39.72
C GLU A 40 8.72 -2.45 39.94
N ILE A 41 9.45 -3.53 40.18
CA ILE A 41 8.89 -4.88 40.40
C ILE A 41 8.02 -4.90 41.67
N LYS A 42 8.46 -4.25 42.77
CA LYS A 42 7.65 -4.13 43.99
C LYS A 42 6.33 -3.41 43.72
N CYS A 43 6.39 -2.30 42.99
CA CYS A 43 5.21 -1.53 42.62
C CYS A 43 4.26 -2.32 41.71
N ALA A 44 4.81 -3.05 40.73
CA ALA A 44 4.06 -3.95 39.87
C ALA A 44 3.35 -5.06 40.67
N SER A 45 4.04 -5.67 41.65
CA SER A 45 3.46 -6.70 42.51
C SER A 45 2.26 -6.15 43.30
N THR A 46 2.43 -5.02 43.99
CA THR A 46 1.34 -4.38 44.76
C THR A 46 0.16 -3.98 43.88
N LYS A 47 0.40 -3.41 42.68
CA LYS A 47 -0.68 -3.07 41.74
C LYS A 47 -1.42 -4.30 41.21
N THR A 48 -0.71 -5.38 40.92
CA THR A 48 -1.32 -6.64 40.47
C THR A 48 -2.12 -7.28 41.61
N GLN A 49 -1.64 -7.18 42.85
CA GLN A 49 -2.38 -7.60 44.04
C GLN A 49 -3.67 -6.79 44.23
N LEU A 50 -3.61 -5.46 44.06
CA LEU A 50 -4.79 -4.60 44.07
C LEU A 50 -5.76 -4.96 42.95
N PHE A 51 -5.26 -5.24 41.74
CA PHE A 51 -6.08 -5.73 40.64
C PHE A 51 -6.83 -7.01 41.05
N TYR A 52 -6.12 -7.99 41.62
CA TYR A 52 -6.73 -9.23 42.11
C TYR A 52 -7.86 -8.94 43.13
N PHE A 53 -7.62 -8.07 44.10
CA PHE A 53 -8.65 -7.72 45.09
C PHE A 53 -9.80 -6.90 44.52
N TYR A 54 -9.54 -6.08 43.51
CA TYR A 54 -10.57 -5.31 42.83
C TYR A 54 -11.56 -6.25 42.15
N LEU A 55 -11.11 -7.40 41.64
CA LEU A 55 -11.96 -8.43 41.04
C LEU A 55 -12.77 -9.25 42.06
N ASN A 56 -12.57 -9.07 43.36
CA ASN A 56 -13.33 -9.78 44.40
C ASN A 56 -14.61 -9.02 44.78
N PRO A 57 -15.81 -9.61 44.62
CA PRO A 57 -17.07 -8.99 45.06
C PRO A 57 -17.16 -8.78 46.58
N GLN A 58 -16.52 -9.66 47.37
CA GLN A 58 -16.53 -9.61 48.84
C GLN A 58 -15.23 -9.01 49.41
N ARG A 59 -14.80 -7.87 48.84
CA ARG A 59 -13.58 -7.17 49.28
C ARG A 59 -13.84 -6.27 50.49
N ALA A 60 -12.80 -6.05 51.30
CA ALA A 60 -12.85 -5.15 52.44
C ALA A 60 -12.86 -3.67 52.02
N ASN A 61 -13.46 -2.80 52.83
CA ASN A 61 -13.70 -1.39 52.49
C ASN A 61 -12.42 -0.54 52.40
N ASP A 62 -11.38 -0.93 53.12
CA ASP A 62 -10.03 -0.37 53.10
C ASP A 62 -9.34 -0.51 51.74
N ILE A 63 -9.70 -1.52 50.95
CA ILE A 63 -9.11 -1.74 49.61
C ILE A 63 -9.65 -0.74 48.57
N LYS A 64 -10.81 -0.10 48.82
CA LYS A 64 -11.39 0.88 47.89
C LYS A 64 -10.56 2.17 47.77
N ASP A 65 -9.81 2.50 48.82
CA ASP A 65 -8.93 3.66 48.90
C ASP A 65 -7.60 3.23 49.54
N PHE A 66 -6.67 2.84 48.68
CA PHE A 66 -5.41 2.23 49.11
C PHE A 66 -4.23 3.14 48.75
N SER A 67 -3.38 3.41 49.73
CA SER A 67 -2.14 4.17 49.55
C SER A 67 -0.92 3.29 49.81
N PHE A 68 0.07 3.39 48.94
CA PHE A 68 1.36 2.70 49.12
C PHE A 68 2.50 3.45 48.47
N LYS A 69 3.73 3.11 48.88
CA LYS A 69 4.96 3.66 48.32
C LYS A 69 5.34 2.94 47.03
N CYS A 70 5.39 3.68 45.94
CA CYS A 70 5.88 3.21 44.64
C CYS A 70 6.96 4.17 44.14
N LYS A 71 8.16 3.67 43.85
CA LYS A 71 9.30 4.48 43.38
C LYS A 71 9.63 5.67 44.28
N GLY A 72 9.55 5.48 45.60
CA GLY A 72 9.78 6.53 46.59
C GLY A 72 8.65 7.55 46.78
N ASN A 73 7.60 7.52 45.95
CA ASN A 73 6.44 8.41 46.07
C ASN A 73 5.25 7.69 46.71
N ASP A 74 4.50 8.40 47.55
CA ASP A 74 3.21 7.92 48.06
C ASP A 74 2.15 8.02 46.95
N VAL A 75 1.66 6.88 46.48
CA VAL A 75 0.62 6.80 45.45
C VAL A 75 -0.67 6.32 46.10
N ARG A 76 -1.76 7.10 45.90
CA ARG A 76 -3.10 6.77 46.37
C ARG A 76 -3.97 6.35 45.18
N TYR A 77 -4.57 5.17 45.26
CA TYR A 77 -5.53 4.68 44.28
C TYR A 77 -6.92 4.60 44.91
N VAL A 78 -7.84 5.36 44.31
CA VAL A 78 -9.27 5.27 44.62
C VAL A 78 -9.92 4.45 43.51
N MET A 79 -10.67 3.43 43.90
CA MET A 79 -11.37 2.59 42.95
C MET A 79 -12.41 3.41 42.13
N PRO A 80 -12.37 3.34 40.80
CA PRO A 80 -13.38 3.96 39.95
C PRO A 80 -14.80 3.44 40.23
N ALA A 81 -15.79 4.33 40.25
CA ALA A 81 -17.19 4.01 40.53
C ALA A 81 -17.83 3.03 39.52
N TRP A 82 -17.29 2.91 38.30
CA TRP A 82 -17.82 2.00 37.27
C TRP A 82 -17.51 0.52 37.56
N ILE A 83 -16.51 0.24 38.39
CA ILE A 83 -16.02 -1.12 38.64
C ILE A 83 -17.08 -1.94 39.40
N ASP A 84 -17.74 -1.35 40.39
CA ASP A 84 -18.75 -2.04 41.20
C ASP A 84 -19.93 -2.62 40.42
N PRO A 85 -20.67 -1.84 39.59
CA PRO A 85 -21.76 -2.40 38.80
C PRO A 85 -21.27 -3.43 37.79
N THR A 86 -20.12 -3.17 37.15
CA THR A 86 -19.55 -4.09 36.15
C THR A 86 -19.15 -5.44 36.79
N LEU A 87 -18.60 -5.41 38.00
CA LEU A 87 -18.20 -6.62 38.72
C LEU A 87 -19.39 -7.43 39.22
N ALA A 88 -20.47 -6.76 39.66
CA ALA A 88 -21.70 -7.46 40.02
C ALA A 88 -22.22 -8.28 38.83
N ASP A 89 -22.19 -7.70 37.63
CA ASP A 89 -22.57 -8.39 36.40
C ASP A 89 -21.59 -9.52 36.04
N MET A 90 -20.29 -9.30 36.17
CA MET A 90 -19.26 -10.32 35.90
C MET A 90 -19.31 -11.49 36.89
N ALA A 91 -19.64 -11.23 38.16
CA ALA A 91 -19.76 -12.26 39.18
C ALA A 91 -21.01 -13.14 38.97
N GLN A 92 -22.10 -12.58 38.45
CA GLN A 92 -23.32 -13.34 38.14
C GLN A 92 -23.18 -14.18 36.85
N ARG A 93 -22.37 -13.73 35.90
CA ARG A 93 -22.14 -14.45 34.64
C ARG A 93 -21.23 -15.66 34.86
N LYS A 94 -21.81 -16.85 34.77
CA LYS A 94 -21.07 -18.13 34.74
C LYS A 94 -20.67 -18.46 33.31
N VAL A 95 -19.38 -18.44 33.03
CA VAL A 95 -18.87 -18.50 31.64
C VAL A 95 -18.07 -19.78 31.38
N TRP A 96 -17.53 -20.41 32.42
CA TRP A 96 -16.72 -21.61 32.28
C TRP A 96 -17.21 -22.74 33.19
N ARG A 97 -17.07 -23.98 32.73
CA ARG A 97 -17.38 -25.18 33.49
C ARG A 97 -16.15 -26.06 33.54
N ASP A 98 -15.65 -26.30 34.73
CA ASP A 98 -14.56 -27.22 34.99
C ASP A 98 -15.12 -28.51 35.62
N PRO A 99 -14.73 -29.70 35.15
CA PRO A 99 -15.16 -30.97 35.76
C PRO A 99 -14.87 -31.09 37.26
N GLU A 100 -13.81 -30.43 37.75
CA GLU A 100 -13.37 -30.52 39.16
C GLU A 100 -13.85 -29.33 40.00
N GLU A 101 -13.84 -28.11 39.44
CA GLU A 101 -14.15 -26.86 40.17
C GLU A 101 -15.61 -26.38 39.99
N GLY A 102 -16.38 -27.02 39.11
CA GLY A 102 -17.76 -26.65 38.84
C GLY A 102 -17.91 -25.44 37.90
N GLU A 103 -18.95 -24.62 38.10
CA GLU A 103 -19.21 -23.44 37.27
C GLU A 103 -18.47 -22.21 37.80
N ILE A 104 -17.60 -21.62 36.98
CA ILE A 104 -16.74 -20.48 37.33
C ILE A 104 -17.32 -19.18 36.74
N SER A 105 -17.34 -18.11 37.54
CA SER A 105 -17.79 -16.78 37.12
C SER A 105 -16.77 -16.08 36.21
N GLU A 106 -17.24 -15.09 35.42
CA GLU A 106 -16.38 -14.24 34.61
C GLU A 106 -15.33 -13.54 35.47
N ALA A 107 -15.72 -13.03 36.65
CA ALA A 107 -14.83 -12.36 37.59
C ALA A 107 -13.74 -13.31 38.13
N ASP A 108 -14.10 -14.55 38.49
CA ASP A 108 -13.17 -15.53 39.05
C ASP A 108 -12.14 -16.02 38.02
N LEU A 109 -12.53 -16.16 36.74
CA LEU A 109 -11.61 -16.51 35.65
C LEU A 109 -10.54 -15.43 35.47
N TRP A 110 -10.95 -14.16 35.42
CA TRP A 110 -10.03 -13.03 35.33
C TRP A 110 -9.14 -12.93 36.57
N ARG A 111 -9.72 -13.18 37.76
CA ARG A 111 -8.99 -13.16 39.02
C ARG A 111 -7.87 -14.20 39.05
N THR A 112 -8.11 -15.40 38.51
CA THR A 112 -7.12 -16.48 38.42
C THR A 112 -5.93 -16.09 37.52
N ALA A 113 -6.18 -15.47 36.37
CA ALA A 113 -5.11 -15.00 35.50
C ALA A 113 -4.27 -13.90 36.17
N VAL A 114 -4.91 -12.95 36.86
CA VAL A 114 -4.22 -11.88 37.58
C VAL A 114 -3.43 -12.41 38.78
N SER A 115 -3.95 -13.40 39.52
CA SER A 115 -3.22 -13.98 40.66
C SER A 115 -1.93 -14.66 40.24
N LEU A 116 -1.89 -15.29 39.06
CA LEU A 116 -0.70 -15.96 38.54
C LEU A 116 0.40 -14.95 38.14
N ILE A 117 0.02 -13.77 37.65
CA ILE A 117 0.96 -12.66 37.42
C ILE A 117 1.53 -12.17 38.76
N TYR A 118 0.69 -12.06 39.79
CA TYR A 118 1.14 -11.68 41.14
C TYR A 118 2.10 -12.73 41.73
N GLU A 119 1.73 -14.01 41.66
CA GLU A 119 2.56 -15.14 42.11
C GLU A 119 3.94 -15.12 41.42
N PHE A 120 3.95 -14.88 40.11
CA PHE A 120 5.17 -14.71 39.33
C PHE A 120 6.08 -13.58 39.86
N LEU A 121 5.50 -12.42 40.16
CA LEU A 121 6.25 -11.27 40.68
C LEU A 121 6.78 -11.55 42.11
N GLU A 122 6.03 -12.29 42.93
CA GLU A 122 6.50 -12.72 44.27
C GLU A 122 7.63 -13.74 44.19
N ILE A 123 7.58 -14.73 43.28
CA ILE A 123 8.71 -15.62 43.00
C ILE A 123 9.93 -14.79 42.61
N THR A 124 9.74 -13.78 41.76
CA THR A 124 10.83 -12.92 41.31
C THR A 124 11.45 -12.09 42.41
N LYS A 125 10.65 -11.61 43.38
CA LYS A 125 11.17 -10.93 44.58
C LYS A 125 12.07 -11.85 45.42
N LYS A 126 11.97 -13.18 45.32
CA LYS A 126 12.90 -14.10 45.98
C LYS A 126 14.35 -13.92 45.51
N THR A 127 14.55 -13.40 44.30
CA THR A 127 15.87 -13.14 43.72
C THR A 127 16.52 -11.85 44.20
N PHE A 128 15.80 -11.02 44.95
CA PHE A 128 16.34 -9.75 45.44
C PHE A 128 17.37 -9.98 46.55
N PRO A 129 18.40 -9.13 46.65
CA PRO A 129 19.36 -9.23 47.74
C PRO A 129 18.68 -9.01 49.11
N PRO A 130 19.25 -9.57 50.19
CA PRO A 130 18.70 -9.47 51.55
C PRO A 130 18.52 -8.02 52.02
N GLU A 131 19.40 -7.11 51.59
CA GLU A 131 19.30 -5.67 51.87
C GLU A 131 17.98 -5.04 51.40
N ASN A 132 17.36 -5.60 50.37
CA ASN A 132 16.13 -5.08 49.77
C ASN A 132 14.90 -5.97 50.01
N GLY A 133 14.98 -6.89 50.98
CA GLY A 133 13.84 -7.70 51.45
C GLY A 133 13.58 -8.99 50.66
N GLY A 134 14.59 -9.56 50.00
CA GLY A 134 14.51 -10.88 49.37
C GLY A 134 15.60 -11.84 49.87
N PRO A 135 15.39 -13.16 49.84
CA PRO A 135 16.37 -14.18 50.24
C PRO A 135 17.59 -14.30 49.31
N GLY A 136 17.66 -13.55 48.20
CA GLY A 136 18.78 -13.58 47.26
C GLY A 136 18.87 -14.89 46.48
N ILE A 137 17.79 -15.61 46.21
CA ILE A 137 17.91 -16.90 45.53
C ILE A 137 18.35 -16.70 44.07
N GLN A 138 19.27 -17.54 43.58
CA GLN A 138 19.70 -17.47 42.18
C GLN A 138 18.54 -17.88 41.25
N PRO A 139 18.30 -17.16 40.12
CA PRO A 139 17.20 -17.49 39.20
C PRO A 139 17.23 -18.94 38.67
N ALA A 140 18.43 -19.52 38.51
CA ALA A 140 18.63 -20.90 38.09
C ALA A 140 17.96 -21.93 39.03
N LEU A 141 17.82 -21.60 40.32
CA LEU A 141 17.18 -22.47 41.31
C LEU A 141 15.65 -22.36 41.28
N LEU A 142 15.11 -21.30 40.66
CA LEU A 142 13.67 -21.01 40.60
C LEU A 142 13.04 -21.46 39.26
N VAL A 143 13.78 -22.12 38.38
CA VAL A 143 13.30 -22.57 37.05
C VAL A 143 12.00 -23.36 37.15
N LYS A 144 11.91 -24.27 38.15
CA LYS A 144 10.70 -25.08 38.35
C LYS A 144 9.50 -24.22 38.74
N GLU A 145 9.68 -23.24 39.64
CA GLU A 145 8.60 -22.33 40.06
C GLU A 145 8.14 -21.46 38.89
N TYR A 146 9.08 -20.94 38.09
CA TYR A 146 8.77 -20.15 36.89
C TYR A 146 8.04 -20.95 35.82
N ALA A 147 8.48 -22.18 35.56
CA ALA A 147 7.85 -23.05 34.57
C ALA A 147 6.41 -23.41 34.98
N ASP A 148 6.20 -23.72 36.27
CA ASP A 148 4.89 -24.06 36.80
C ASP A 148 3.90 -22.88 36.70
N VAL A 149 4.29 -21.69 37.15
CA VAL A 149 3.44 -20.50 37.06
C VAL A 149 3.15 -20.12 35.62
N LYS A 150 4.13 -20.22 34.71
CA LYS A 150 3.91 -19.99 33.28
C LYS A 150 2.86 -20.94 32.72
N ILE A 151 2.96 -22.25 32.99
CA ILE A 151 2.00 -23.24 32.48
C ILE A 151 0.60 -22.96 33.03
N ARG A 152 0.46 -22.69 34.33
CA ARG A 152 -0.82 -22.30 34.93
C ARG A 152 -1.37 -21.02 34.30
N PHE A 153 -0.51 -20.03 34.04
CA PHE A 153 -0.92 -18.76 33.44
C PHE A 153 -1.40 -18.95 32.00
N GLN A 154 -0.68 -19.76 31.22
CA GLN A 154 -1.05 -20.13 29.86
C GLN A 154 -2.42 -20.82 29.82
N MET A 155 -2.65 -21.79 30.71
CA MET A 155 -3.96 -22.45 30.83
C MET A 155 -5.07 -21.46 31.22
N SER A 156 -4.79 -20.53 32.13
CA SER A 156 -5.75 -19.49 32.53
C SER A 156 -6.12 -18.57 31.35
N LEU A 157 -5.14 -18.22 30.50
CA LEU A 157 -5.38 -17.39 29.32
C LEU A 157 -6.17 -18.13 28.25
N ASP A 158 -5.86 -19.40 27.99
CA ASP A 158 -6.62 -20.22 27.05
C ASP A 158 -8.10 -20.33 27.47
N ARG A 159 -8.36 -20.49 28.78
CA ARG A 159 -9.73 -20.43 29.34
C ARG A 159 -10.42 -19.09 29.01
N LEU A 160 -9.75 -17.95 29.22
CA LEU A 160 -10.30 -16.61 28.91
C LEU A 160 -10.59 -16.42 27.40
N TYR A 161 -9.71 -16.90 26.52
CA TYR A 161 -9.89 -16.83 25.08
C TYR A 161 -11.05 -17.71 24.60
N ARG A 162 -11.14 -18.96 25.08
CA ARG A 162 -12.22 -19.89 24.73
C ARG A 162 -13.58 -19.42 25.25
N ALA A 163 -13.61 -18.76 26.41
CA ALA A 163 -14.78 -18.12 26.99
C ALA A 163 -15.24 -16.85 26.22
N ARG A 164 -14.49 -16.39 25.21
CA ARG A 164 -14.78 -15.20 24.38
C ARG A 164 -14.97 -13.91 25.18
N LEU A 165 -14.20 -13.73 26.25
CA LEU A 165 -14.29 -12.61 27.19
C LEU A 165 -13.66 -11.28 26.69
N PHE A 166 -13.71 -11.04 25.38
CA PHE A 166 -13.16 -9.82 24.77
C PHE A 166 -13.92 -8.54 25.19
N GLY A 167 -15.21 -8.69 25.51
CA GLY A 167 -16.09 -7.60 25.94
C GLY A 167 -16.06 -7.31 27.45
N SER A 168 -15.30 -8.07 28.24
CA SER A 168 -15.17 -7.85 29.69
C SER A 168 -14.69 -6.45 30.03
N PHE A 169 -14.92 -6.00 31.27
CA PHE A 169 -14.56 -4.66 31.72
C PHE A 169 -15.16 -3.53 30.85
N ASP A 170 -16.40 -3.67 30.40
CA ASP A 170 -17.07 -2.68 29.53
C ASP A 170 -16.28 -2.43 28.23
N GLY A 171 -15.89 -3.51 27.54
CA GLY A 171 -15.20 -3.48 26.25
C GLY A 171 -13.67 -3.33 26.31
N ARG A 172 -13.06 -3.35 27.50
CA ARG A 172 -11.59 -3.27 27.69
C ARG A 172 -10.88 -4.62 27.75
N GLY A 173 -11.63 -5.72 27.89
CA GLY A 173 -11.10 -7.08 28.03
C GLY A 173 -10.12 -7.47 26.92
N ARG A 174 -10.42 -7.12 25.66
CA ARG A 174 -9.51 -7.38 24.52
C ARG A 174 -8.13 -6.76 24.69
N THR A 175 -8.05 -5.52 25.17
CA THR A 175 -6.76 -4.84 25.37
C THR A 175 -5.98 -5.48 26.53
N ILE A 176 -6.67 -5.85 27.61
CA ILE A 176 -6.05 -6.51 28.75
C ILE A 176 -5.56 -7.92 28.36
N LEU A 177 -6.34 -8.68 27.59
CA LEU A 177 -5.92 -9.99 27.07
C LEU A 177 -4.66 -9.89 26.19
N ALA A 178 -4.58 -8.87 25.33
CA ALA A 178 -3.40 -8.65 24.49
C ALA A 178 -2.14 -8.37 25.32
N ILE A 179 -2.27 -7.62 26.42
CA ILE A 179 -1.16 -7.37 27.35
C ILE A 179 -0.77 -8.65 28.09
N MET A 180 -1.74 -9.44 28.54
CA MET A 180 -1.47 -10.72 29.21
C MET A 180 -0.79 -11.73 28.27
N ASP A 181 -1.13 -11.75 26.99
CA ASP A 181 -0.44 -12.57 25.98
C ASP A 181 1.03 -12.13 25.81
N LEU A 182 1.29 -10.81 25.82
CA LEU A 182 2.66 -10.30 25.83
C LEU A 182 3.42 -10.72 27.11
N ILE A 183 2.77 -10.69 28.27
CA ILE A 183 3.35 -11.18 29.53
C ILE A 183 3.71 -12.66 29.42
N LEU A 184 2.84 -13.49 28.86
CA LEU A 184 3.11 -14.93 28.66
C LEU A 184 4.36 -15.14 27.79
N LYS A 185 4.50 -14.35 26.72
CA LYS A 185 5.69 -14.37 25.86
C LYS A 185 6.98 -13.97 26.60
N GLU A 186 6.91 -13.00 27.49
CA GLU A 186 8.07 -12.61 28.32
C GLU A 186 8.41 -13.66 29.38
N MET A 187 7.43 -14.40 29.92
CA MET A 187 7.69 -15.54 30.80
C MET A 187 8.50 -16.64 30.09
N ASP A 188 8.26 -16.85 28.79
CA ASP A 188 9.07 -17.75 27.96
C ASP A 188 10.53 -17.26 27.82
N ALA A 189 10.70 -15.96 27.57
CA ALA A 189 12.02 -15.35 27.47
C ALA A 189 12.84 -15.51 28.76
N ILE A 190 12.18 -15.58 29.92
CA ILE A 190 12.83 -15.83 31.21
C ILE A 190 13.36 -17.26 31.30
N LEU A 191 12.56 -18.26 30.97
CA LEU A 191 13.02 -19.66 30.99
C LEU A 191 14.20 -19.87 30.03
N GLU A 192 14.14 -19.25 28.84
CA GLU A 192 15.25 -19.27 27.88
C GLU A 192 16.50 -18.54 28.41
N SER A 193 16.31 -17.40 29.09
CA SER A 193 17.42 -16.64 29.69
C SER A 193 18.13 -17.41 30.80
N ILE A 194 17.38 -18.21 31.57
CA ILE A 194 17.95 -19.05 32.62
C ILE A 194 18.69 -20.25 32.00
N ALA A 195 18.11 -20.88 30.97
CA ALA A 195 18.76 -21.97 30.24
C ALA A 195 20.08 -21.52 29.57
N THR A 196 20.13 -20.28 29.09
CA THR A 196 21.33 -19.68 28.45
C THR A 196 22.25 -18.95 29.45
N SER A 197 21.92 -18.95 30.74
CA SER A 197 22.65 -18.24 31.81
C SER A 197 22.92 -16.76 31.49
N ASN A 198 21.98 -16.07 30.84
CA ASN A 198 22.12 -14.66 30.44
C ASN A 198 21.37 -13.72 31.41
N PRO A 199 22.06 -13.05 32.35
CA PRO A 199 21.41 -12.23 33.38
C PRO A 199 20.76 -10.96 32.81
N ASN A 200 21.27 -10.42 31.69
CA ASN A 200 20.70 -9.22 31.07
C ASN A 200 19.34 -9.52 30.42
N LYS A 201 19.22 -10.64 29.72
CA LYS A 201 17.97 -11.10 29.11
C LYS A 201 16.92 -11.42 30.18
N TYR A 202 17.35 -12.04 31.29
CA TYR A 202 16.50 -12.28 32.45
C TYR A 202 15.97 -10.97 33.06
N ASN A 203 16.86 -10.00 33.31
CA ASN A 203 16.48 -8.69 33.86
C ASN A 203 15.46 -7.98 32.95
N GLN A 204 15.72 -7.92 31.65
CA GLN A 204 14.85 -7.25 30.69
C GLN A 204 13.45 -7.86 30.66
N ALA A 205 13.34 -9.19 30.61
CA ALA A 205 12.06 -9.88 30.55
C ALA A 205 11.25 -9.70 31.85
N VAL A 206 11.90 -9.76 33.02
CA VAL A 206 11.24 -9.49 34.32
C VAL A 206 10.70 -8.05 34.38
N ILE A 207 11.49 -7.08 33.92
CA ILE A 207 11.06 -5.68 33.90
C ILE A 207 9.94 -5.46 32.89
N ALA A 208 9.99 -6.11 31.72
CA ALA A 208 8.90 -6.07 30.75
C ALA A 208 7.59 -6.57 31.37
N ILE A 209 7.60 -7.74 32.04
CA ILE A 209 6.42 -8.27 32.75
C ILE A 209 5.92 -7.28 33.80
N SER A 210 6.84 -6.64 34.54
CA SER A 210 6.50 -5.66 35.59
C SER A 210 5.87 -4.38 35.04
N VAL A 211 6.26 -3.93 33.85
CA VAL A 211 5.65 -2.76 33.19
C VAL A 211 4.30 -3.14 32.60
N LEU A 212 4.21 -4.29 31.94
CA LEU A 212 2.98 -4.78 31.31
C LEU A 212 1.87 -5.04 32.32
N SER A 213 2.19 -5.63 33.48
CA SER A 213 1.21 -5.84 34.55
C SER A 213 0.64 -4.52 35.08
N GLN A 214 1.49 -3.48 35.17
CA GLN A 214 1.05 -2.14 35.52
C GLN A 214 0.19 -1.48 34.44
N ASP A 215 0.52 -1.69 33.16
CA ASP A 215 -0.29 -1.19 32.04
C ASP A 215 -1.68 -1.83 32.03
N ALA A 216 -1.77 -3.14 32.27
CA ALA A 216 -3.03 -3.85 32.42
C ALA A 216 -3.88 -3.26 33.57
N PHE A 217 -3.27 -3.01 34.73
CA PHE A 217 -3.93 -2.35 35.86
C PHE A 217 -4.37 -0.92 35.52
N SER A 218 -3.54 -0.15 34.81
CA SER A 218 -3.84 1.23 34.43
C SER A 218 -5.06 1.34 33.50
N ILE A 219 -5.24 0.37 32.59
CA ILE A 219 -6.38 0.32 31.67
C ILE A 219 -7.69 0.12 32.45
N MET A 220 -7.64 -0.71 33.49
CA MET A 220 -8.77 -0.94 34.39
C MET A 220 -9.07 0.27 35.29
N LEU A 221 -8.17 1.24 35.45
CA LEU A 221 -8.49 2.47 36.19
C LEU A 221 -9.09 3.60 35.35
N LYS A 222 -8.98 3.52 34.01
CA LYS A 222 -9.50 4.58 33.12
C LYS A 222 -11.04 4.58 33.14
N PRO A 223 -11.71 5.76 33.13
CA PRO A 223 -13.16 5.82 33.03
C PRO A 223 -13.65 5.19 31.71
N PRO A 224 -14.88 4.64 31.66
CA PRO A 224 -15.44 4.10 30.43
C PRO A 224 -15.47 5.19 29.34
N ARG A 225 -15.24 4.79 28.09
CA ARG A 225 -15.33 5.72 26.96
C ARG A 225 -16.80 6.02 26.73
N GLU A 226 -17.30 7.13 27.26
CA GLU A 226 -18.62 7.64 26.86
C GLU A 226 -18.63 7.87 25.35
N TYR A 227 -19.42 7.07 24.64
CA TYR A 227 -19.75 7.37 23.25
C TYR A 227 -20.66 8.60 23.24
N LYS A 228 -20.08 9.78 23.01
CA LYS A 228 -20.88 10.96 22.65
C LYS A 228 -21.32 10.79 21.20
N ALA A 229 -22.62 10.61 20.99
CA ALA A 229 -23.19 10.63 19.64
C ALA A 229 -22.77 11.93 18.93
N PRO A 230 -22.40 11.87 17.63
CA PRO A 230 -22.06 13.08 16.89
C PRO A 230 -23.25 14.03 16.93
N GLU A 231 -22.99 15.31 17.23
CA GLU A 231 -24.02 16.35 17.14
C GLU A 231 -24.63 16.30 15.73
N PRO A 232 -25.97 16.32 15.59
CA PRO A 232 -26.60 16.34 14.29
C PRO A 232 -26.07 17.54 13.49
N PRO A 233 -25.75 17.38 12.19
CA PRO A 233 -25.25 18.48 11.39
C PRO A 233 -26.25 19.64 11.46
N ASN A 234 -25.77 20.82 11.84
CA ASN A 234 -26.59 22.03 11.85
C ASN A 234 -27.16 22.24 10.45
N LYS A 235 -28.46 22.01 10.27
CA LYS A 235 -29.17 22.22 9.00
C LYS A 235 -28.90 23.60 8.42
N PHE A 236 -28.73 24.61 9.28
CA PHE A 236 -28.35 25.97 8.89
C PHE A 236 -26.94 26.06 8.29
N ARG A 237 -25.97 25.33 8.85
CA ARG A 237 -24.60 25.27 8.30
C ARG A 237 -24.58 24.53 6.97
N GLU A 238 -25.30 23.43 6.83
CA GLU A 238 -25.45 22.73 5.54
C GLU A 238 -26.14 23.59 4.48
N LEU A 239 -27.22 24.28 4.87
CA LEU A 239 -27.92 25.22 4.00
C LEU A 239 -26.98 26.33 3.51
N ILE A 240 -26.20 26.92 4.42
CA ILE A 240 -25.21 27.96 4.08
C ILE A 240 -24.16 27.40 3.11
N ILE A 241 -23.55 26.25 3.40
CA ILE A 241 -22.53 25.64 2.52
C ILE A 241 -23.11 25.36 1.13
N ASN A 242 -24.34 24.84 1.06
CA ASN A 242 -25.01 24.58 -0.21
C ASN A 242 -25.33 25.87 -0.97
N ILE A 243 -25.83 26.91 -0.30
CA ILE A 243 -26.11 28.22 -0.92
C ILE A 243 -24.83 28.85 -1.46
N PHE A 244 -23.75 28.90 -0.65
CA PHE A 244 -22.47 29.44 -1.11
C PHE A 244 -21.85 28.60 -2.22
N GLY A 245 -21.99 27.28 -2.18
CA GLY A 245 -21.56 26.37 -3.24
C GLY A 245 -22.31 26.61 -4.56
N VAL A 246 -23.63 26.76 -4.50
CA VAL A 246 -24.47 27.09 -5.66
C VAL A 246 -24.11 28.48 -6.20
N LEU A 247 -24.00 29.48 -5.34
CA LEU A 247 -23.61 30.83 -5.72
C LEU A 247 -22.24 30.85 -6.42
N GLY A 248 -21.25 30.13 -5.87
CA GLY A 248 -19.94 29.98 -6.48
C GLY A 248 -19.99 29.32 -7.87
N CYS A 249 -20.79 28.26 -8.02
CA CYS A 249 -20.98 27.59 -9.31
C CYS A 249 -21.64 28.51 -10.35
N VAL A 250 -22.66 29.28 -9.94
CA VAL A 250 -23.33 30.25 -10.81
C VAL A 250 -22.37 31.36 -11.24
N LEU A 251 -21.56 31.89 -10.32
CA LEU A 251 -20.56 32.91 -10.63
C LEU A 251 -19.48 32.39 -11.60
N ILE A 252 -19.01 31.15 -11.44
CA ILE A 252 -18.06 30.54 -12.38
C ILE A 252 -18.71 30.36 -13.75
N PHE A 253 -19.95 29.85 -13.82
CA PHE A 253 -20.68 29.71 -15.07
C PHE A 253 -20.83 31.06 -15.78
N PHE A 254 -21.27 32.08 -15.04
CA PHE A 254 -21.44 33.43 -15.58
C PHE A 254 -20.10 34.04 -16.01
N SER A 255 -19.01 33.80 -15.27
CA SER A 255 -17.66 34.22 -15.66
C SER A 255 -17.19 33.56 -16.96
N VAL A 256 -17.43 32.26 -17.13
CA VAL A 256 -17.09 31.52 -18.35
C VAL A 256 -17.93 32.01 -19.54
N VAL A 257 -19.24 32.17 -19.36
CA VAL A 257 -20.13 32.70 -20.41
C VAL A 257 -19.74 34.12 -20.79
N MET A 258 -19.49 34.99 -19.81
CA MET A 258 -19.01 36.36 -20.04
C MET A 258 -17.65 36.37 -20.74
N PHE A 259 -16.73 35.46 -20.40
CA PHE A 259 -15.45 35.35 -21.09
C PHE A 259 -15.63 35.00 -22.58
N PHE A 260 -16.55 34.07 -22.89
CA PHE A 260 -16.86 33.73 -24.28
C PHE A 260 -17.57 34.86 -25.03
N MET A 261 -18.48 35.59 -24.38
CA MET A 261 -19.19 36.74 -24.97
C MET A 261 -18.29 37.96 -25.17
N LEU A 262 -17.43 38.30 -24.20
CA LEU A 262 -16.49 39.44 -24.31
C LEU A 262 -15.40 39.21 -25.36
N ASN A 263 -15.21 37.97 -25.79
CA ASN A 263 -14.15 37.56 -26.70
C ASN A 263 -14.75 36.89 -27.93
N GLU A 264 -15.91 37.38 -28.38
CA GLU A 264 -16.72 36.79 -29.45
C GLU A 264 -15.91 36.53 -30.72
N ASP A 265 -15.11 37.49 -31.17
CA ASP A 265 -14.25 37.33 -32.36
C ASP A 265 -13.28 36.15 -32.26
N LYS A 266 -12.68 35.95 -31.07
CA LYS A 266 -11.76 34.82 -30.85
C LYS A 266 -12.52 33.51 -30.74
N THR A 267 -13.70 33.52 -30.12
CA THR A 267 -14.56 32.34 -29.97
C THR A 267 -15.09 31.88 -31.33
N GLN A 268 -15.55 32.80 -32.17
CA GLN A 268 -16.00 32.51 -33.53
C GLN A 268 -14.87 31.97 -34.39
N LYS A 269 -13.70 32.63 -34.40
CA LYS A 269 -12.49 32.12 -35.09
C LYS A 269 -12.12 30.72 -34.62
N TRP A 270 -12.13 30.47 -33.31
CA TRP A 270 -11.83 29.16 -32.76
C TRP A 270 -12.85 28.09 -33.18
N MET A 271 -14.14 28.42 -33.17
CA MET A 271 -15.21 27.52 -33.62
C MET A 271 -15.12 27.21 -35.11
N ASP A 272 -14.80 28.21 -35.94
CA ASP A 272 -14.62 28.03 -37.38
C ASP A 272 -13.38 27.19 -37.69
N ASP A 273 -12.27 27.42 -37.00
CA ASP A 273 -11.08 26.59 -37.09
C ASP A 273 -11.34 25.15 -36.63
N TYR A 274 -12.19 24.96 -35.62
CA TYR A 274 -12.59 23.63 -35.16
C TYR A 274 -13.50 22.92 -36.18
N LYS A 275 -14.48 23.63 -36.77
CA LYS A 275 -15.32 23.09 -37.86
C LYS A 275 -14.47 22.66 -39.06
N LYS A 276 -13.52 23.50 -39.50
CA LYS A 276 -12.56 23.14 -40.55
C LYS A 276 -11.78 21.87 -40.20
N LYS A 277 -11.32 21.73 -38.96
CA LYS A 277 -10.65 20.50 -38.48
C LYS A 277 -11.57 19.28 -38.49
N ILE A 278 -12.84 19.43 -38.13
CA ILE A 278 -13.82 18.34 -38.21
C ILE A 278 -13.97 17.87 -39.65
N ASP A 279 -14.07 18.76 -40.62
CA ASP A 279 -14.20 18.37 -42.03
C ASP A 279 -12.95 17.67 -42.56
N VAL A 280 -11.76 18.16 -42.20
CA VAL A 280 -10.49 17.48 -42.49
C VAL A 280 -10.47 16.08 -41.84
N TRP A 281 -10.86 15.96 -40.58
CA TRP A 281 -10.95 14.66 -39.91
C TRP A 281 -11.99 13.77 -40.55
N ARG A 282 -13.13 14.30 -40.98
CA ARG A 282 -14.19 13.53 -41.65
C ARG A 282 -13.67 12.92 -42.93
N GLN A 283 -12.90 13.69 -43.69
CA GLN A 283 -12.23 13.22 -44.89
C GLN A 283 -11.13 12.20 -44.57
N ASP A 284 -10.37 12.38 -43.49
CA ASP A 284 -9.33 11.43 -43.09
C ASP A 284 -9.91 10.11 -42.54
N PHE A 285 -11.05 10.15 -41.84
CA PHE A 285 -11.78 8.96 -41.40
C PHE A 285 -12.40 8.21 -42.57
N SER A 286 -12.98 8.92 -43.55
CA SER A 286 -13.52 8.29 -44.76
C SER A 286 -12.41 7.66 -45.60
N ARG A 287 -11.23 8.29 -45.67
CA ARG A 287 -10.00 7.71 -46.28
C ARG A 287 -9.53 6.43 -45.58
N GLN A 288 -9.93 6.20 -44.33
CA GLN A 288 -9.68 4.95 -43.60
C GLN A 288 -10.83 3.93 -43.70
N PHE A 289 -11.78 4.14 -44.61
CA PHE A 289 -12.96 3.30 -44.84
C PHE A 289 -13.95 3.25 -43.65
N LEU A 290 -14.00 4.29 -42.82
CA LEU A 290 -14.98 4.42 -41.74
C LEU A 290 -15.85 5.66 -41.90
N ASN A 291 -17.16 5.46 -42.03
CA ASN A 291 -18.17 6.52 -42.05
C ASN A 291 -18.70 6.80 -40.64
N ILE A 292 -17.81 7.15 -39.70
CA ILE A 292 -18.23 7.52 -38.34
C ILE A 292 -18.51 9.02 -38.31
N ASN A 293 -19.72 9.39 -37.86
CA ASN A 293 -20.08 10.78 -37.64
C ASN A 293 -19.31 11.34 -36.42
N ILE A 294 -18.35 12.23 -36.68
CA ILE A 294 -17.48 12.86 -35.68
C ILE A 294 -18.28 13.56 -34.56
N ASN A 295 -19.47 14.04 -34.87
CA ASN A 295 -20.36 14.65 -33.88
C ASN A 295 -20.68 13.67 -32.72
N TYR A 296 -20.83 12.37 -32.99
CA TYR A 296 -21.05 11.37 -31.93
C TYR A 296 -19.81 11.16 -31.06
N LEU A 297 -18.60 11.22 -31.65
CA LEU A 297 -17.34 11.11 -30.91
C LEU A 297 -17.14 12.24 -29.89
N VAL A 298 -17.70 13.43 -30.17
CA VAL A 298 -17.67 14.58 -29.26
C VAL A 298 -18.85 14.55 -28.27
N ALA A 299 -20.05 14.21 -28.74
CA ALA A 299 -21.27 14.25 -27.93
C ALA A 299 -21.34 13.13 -26.87
N ILE A 300 -20.87 11.91 -27.18
CA ILE A 300 -20.94 10.77 -26.26
C ILE A 300 -20.18 11.04 -24.95
N PRO A 301 -18.92 11.51 -24.96
CA PRO A 301 -18.20 11.85 -23.73
C PRO A 301 -18.91 12.92 -22.90
N ILE A 302 -19.41 13.98 -23.54
CA ILE A 302 -20.12 15.06 -22.84
C ILE A 302 -21.39 14.53 -22.17
N ALA A 303 -22.16 13.69 -22.87
CA ALA A 303 -23.36 13.07 -22.33
C ALA A 303 -23.07 12.11 -21.17
N VAL A 304 -22.06 11.23 -21.31
CA VAL A 304 -21.69 10.26 -20.26
C VAL A 304 -21.22 10.98 -19.00
N PHE A 305 -20.31 11.95 -19.11
CA PHE A 305 -19.84 12.70 -17.96
C PHE A 305 -20.93 13.62 -17.37
N GLY A 306 -21.85 14.12 -18.20
CA GLY A 306 -23.04 14.83 -17.73
C GLY A 306 -23.95 13.95 -16.88
N ILE A 307 -24.25 12.73 -17.33
CA ILE A 307 -25.06 11.73 -16.60
C ILE A 307 -24.38 11.34 -15.28
N ILE A 308 -23.07 11.07 -15.30
CA ILE A 308 -22.29 10.79 -14.07
C ILE A 308 -22.41 11.96 -13.09
N GLY A 309 -22.28 13.20 -13.59
CA GLY A 309 -22.44 14.40 -12.78
C GLY A 309 -23.82 14.47 -12.10
N ILE A 310 -24.90 14.14 -12.82
CA ILE A 310 -26.28 14.14 -12.30
C ILE A 310 -26.47 13.10 -11.21
N ILE A 311 -25.92 11.88 -11.38
CA ILE A 311 -26.02 10.80 -10.41
C ILE A 311 -25.43 11.20 -9.05
N THR A 312 -24.40 12.05 -9.04
CA THR A 312 -23.77 12.52 -7.80
C THR A 312 -24.66 13.42 -6.93
N MET A 313 -25.80 13.92 -7.45
CA MET A 313 -26.73 14.84 -6.75
C MET A 313 -26.05 16.09 -6.13
N ASN A 314 -24.87 16.45 -6.61
CA ASN A 314 -24.05 17.55 -6.10
C ASN A 314 -23.68 18.48 -7.26
N ILE A 315 -24.06 19.76 -7.15
CA ILE A 315 -23.89 20.78 -8.18
C ILE A 315 -22.42 21.00 -8.56
N ILE A 316 -21.51 20.90 -7.59
CA ILE A 316 -20.07 21.10 -7.78
C ILE A 316 -19.49 19.93 -8.58
N ALA A 317 -19.87 18.71 -8.20
CA ALA A 317 -19.45 17.49 -8.90
C ALA A 317 -19.98 17.46 -10.34
N PHE A 318 -21.22 17.91 -10.56
CA PHE A 318 -21.82 18.01 -11.90
C PHE A 318 -21.04 18.97 -12.81
N MET A 319 -20.74 20.18 -12.34
CA MET A 319 -19.98 21.17 -13.12
C MET A 319 -18.58 20.67 -13.46
N LEU A 320 -17.89 20.05 -12.51
CA LEU A 320 -16.56 19.50 -12.72
C LEU A 320 -16.59 18.35 -13.75
N CYS A 321 -17.58 17.46 -13.68
CA CYS A 321 -17.75 16.39 -14.65
C CYS A 321 -18.03 16.93 -16.06
N LEU A 322 -18.86 17.96 -16.21
CA LEU A 322 -19.10 18.60 -17.51
C LEU A 322 -17.84 19.22 -18.12
N VAL A 323 -17.02 19.91 -17.31
CA VAL A 323 -15.74 20.46 -17.78
C VAL A 323 -14.81 19.35 -18.27
N ILE A 324 -14.73 18.24 -17.54
CA ILE A 324 -13.92 17.09 -17.97
C ILE A 324 -14.48 16.47 -19.26
N GLY A 325 -15.80 16.27 -19.33
CA GLY A 325 -16.47 15.69 -20.49
C GLY A 325 -16.27 16.50 -21.77
N THR A 326 -16.33 17.83 -21.68
CA THR A 326 -16.04 18.72 -22.81
C THR A 326 -14.58 18.62 -23.25
N ILE A 327 -13.62 18.72 -22.34
CA ILE A 327 -12.18 18.61 -22.67
C ILE A 327 -11.87 17.29 -23.37
N ILE A 328 -12.43 16.18 -22.87
CA ILE A 328 -12.25 14.86 -23.47
C ILE A 328 -12.91 14.80 -24.84
N GLY A 329 -14.18 15.24 -24.96
CA GLY A 329 -14.93 15.25 -26.22
C GLY A 329 -14.20 15.99 -27.33
N PHE A 330 -13.60 17.16 -27.06
CA PHE A 330 -12.86 17.93 -28.05
C PHE A 330 -11.56 17.25 -28.52
N LYS A 331 -10.87 16.50 -27.64
CA LYS A 331 -9.58 15.84 -27.94
C LYS A 331 -9.73 14.44 -28.53
N LEU A 332 -10.84 13.76 -28.25
CA LEU A 332 -11.05 12.35 -28.59
C LEU A 332 -10.97 12.06 -30.10
N PRO A 333 -11.58 12.84 -31.02
CA PRO A 333 -11.51 12.57 -32.46
C PRO A 333 -10.08 12.54 -33.00
N LYS A 334 -9.26 13.52 -32.59
CA LYS A 334 -7.84 13.60 -32.98
C LYS A 334 -7.04 12.42 -32.43
N MET A 335 -7.30 12.04 -31.18
CA MET A 335 -6.63 10.89 -30.55
C MET A 335 -6.95 9.60 -31.29
N VAL A 336 -8.24 9.31 -31.52
CA VAL A 336 -8.70 8.11 -32.23
C VAL A 336 -8.08 8.05 -33.63
N LEU A 337 -8.16 9.15 -34.40
CA LEU A 337 -7.60 9.20 -35.75
C LEU A 337 -6.09 8.90 -35.76
N ASN A 338 -5.33 9.51 -34.86
CA ASN A 338 -3.88 9.30 -34.78
C ASN A 338 -3.55 7.86 -34.38
N THR A 339 -4.29 7.29 -33.42
CA THR A 339 -4.09 5.89 -33.00
C THR A 339 -4.41 4.93 -34.15
N MET A 340 -5.45 5.21 -34.93
CA MET A 340 -5.80 4.41 -36.11
C MET A 340 -4.74 4.51 -37.21
N LYS A 341 -4.27 5.71 -37.55
CA LYS A 341 -3.16 5.93 -38.49
C LYS A 341 -1.92 5.13 -38.07
N ALA A 342 -1.55 5.23 -36.79
CA ALA A 342 -0.40 4.52 -36.24
C ALA A 342 -0.58 2.99 -36.24
N THR A 343 -1.80 2.50 -35.95
CA THR A 343 -2.08 1.06 -35.94
C THR A 343 -2.04 0.48 -37.35
N ARG A 344 -2.60 1.19 -38.34
CA ARG A 344 -2.53 0.80 -39.75
C ARG A 344 -1.09 0.84 -40.27
N GLY A 345 -0.33 1.88 -39.93
CA GLY A 345 1.11 1.97 -40.23
C GLY A 345 1.89 0.77 -39.72
N LYS A 346 1.68 0.36 -38.46
CA LYS A 346 2.31 -0.84 -37.88
C LYS A 346 1.95 -2.14 -38.59
N LYS A 347 0.70 -2.27 -39.07
CA LYS A 347 0.31 -3.45 -39.87
C LYS A 347 1.05 -3.49 -41.20
N ILE A 348 1.23 -2.33 -41.84
CA ILE A 348 2.00 -2.19 -43.07
C ILE A 348 3.48 -2.51 -42.81
N ASP A 349 4.06 -2.03 -41.71
CA ASP A 349 5.45 -2.36 -41.33
C ASP A 349 5.65 -3.87 -41.22
N GLY A 350 4.70 -4.58 -40.61
CA GLY A 350 4.74 -6.05 -40.49
C GLY A 350 4.68 -6.79 -41.82
N GLN A 351 4.03 -6.23 -42.83
CA GLN A 351 3.89 -6.81 -44.18
C GLN A 351 4.98 -6.32 -45.16
N LEU A 352 5.74 -5.28 -44.79
CA LEU A 352 6.67 -4.60 -45.67
C LEU A 352 7.84 -5.49 -46.10
N MET A 353 8.32 -6.37 -45.22
CA MET A 353 9.40 -7.31 -45.56
C MET A 353 8.98 -8.24 -46.70
N ASP A 354 7.76 -8.78 -46.64
CA ASP A 354 7.22 -9.67 -47.67
C ASP A 354 7.06 -8.93 -49.00
N ALA A 355 6.59 -7.68 -48.97
CA ALA A 355 6.48 -6.84 -50.17
C ALA A 355 7.84 -6.59 -50.83
N ILE A 356 8.88 -6.28 -50.04
CA ILE A 356 10.22 -6.02 -50.58
C ILE A 356 10.85 -7.31 -51.13
N ILE A 357 10.63 -8.46 -50.50
CA ILE A 357 11.09 -9.76 -51.03
C ILE A 357 10.43 -10.04 -52.38
N LEU A 358 9.10 -9.85 -52.48
CA LEU A 358 8.35 -10.06 -53.71
C LEU A 358 8.84 -9.13 -54.83
N MET A 359 9.04 -7.84 -54.53
CA MET A 359 9.61 -6.87 -55.48
C MET A 359 11.05 -7.17 -55.87
N SER A 360 11.90 -7.60 -54.93
CA SER A 360 13.28 -7.97 -55.23
C SER A 360 13.33 -9.16 -56.19
N ASN A 361 12.48 -10.16 -55.97
CA ASN A 361 12.35 -11.32 -56.85
C ASN A 361 11.79 -10.95 -58.23
N SER A 362 10.80 -10.05 -58.30
CA SER A 362 10.27 -9.58 -59.58
C SER A 362 11.33 -8.83 -60.39
N LEU A 363 12.08 -7.93 -59.76
CA LEU A 363 13.18 -7.20 -60.40
C LEU A 363 14.31 -8.13 -60.85
N LYS A 364 14.65 -9.17 -60.07
CA LYS A 364 15.64 -10.20 -60.47
C LYS A 364 15.21 -11.00 -61.69
N SER A 365 13.91 -11.21 -61.87
CA SER A 365 13.35 -11.87 -63.06
C SER A 365 13.29 -10.96 -64.30
N GLY A 366 13.75 -9.70 -64.19
CA GLY A 366 13.78 -8.73 -65.29
C GLY A 366 12.51 -7.90 -65.43
N LEU A 367 11.55 -8.01 -64.50
CA LEU A 367 10.35 -7.18 -64.49
C LEU A 367 10.68 -5.74 -64.06
N ASP A 368 9.89 -4.79 -64.52
CA ASP A 368 10.00 -3.39 -64.10
C ASP A 368 9.43 -3.17 -62.68
N ILE A 369 9.87 -2.11 -61.99
CA ILE A 369 9.41 -1.77 -60.65
C ILE A 369 7.88 -1.59 -60.58
N ILE A 370 7.27 -1.05 -61.64
CA ILE A 370 5.82 -0.85 -61.70
C ILE A 370 5.10 -2.21 -61.70
N GLN A 371 5.62 -3.20 -62.44
CA GLN A 371 5.09 -4.56 -62.44
C GLN A 371 5.29 -5.25 -61.09
N GLY A 372 6.41 -4.99 -60.41
CA GLY A 372 6.64 -5.43 -59.04
C GLY A 372 5.61 -4.88 -58.05
N PHE A 373 5.24 -3.59 -58.17
CA PHE A 373 4.18 -2.99 -57.36
C PHE A 373 2.80 -3.61 -57.65
N GLU A 374 2.53 -3.96 -58.91
CA GLU A 374 1.29 -4.64 -59.29
C GLU A 374 1.21 -6.05 -58.67
N MET A 375 2.32 -6.78 -58.63
CA MET A 375 2.41 -8.10 -58.00
C MET A 375 2.15 -8.03 -56.49
N VAL A 376 2.77 -7.06 -55.79
CA VAL A 376 2.49 -6.79 -54.36
C VAL A 376 1.01 -6.47 -54.11
N SER A 377 0.39 -5.70 -55.02
CA SER A 377 -1.02 -5.33 -54.89
C SER A 377 -2.00 -6.51 -55.03
N LYS A 378 -1.60 -7.58 -55.72
CA LYS A 378 -2.43 -8.77 -55.97
C LYS A 378 -2.16 -9.90 -54.98
N ASP A 379 -0.90 -10.09 -54.59
CA ASP A 379 -0.47 -11.30 -53.86
C ASP A 379 -0.45 -11.11 -52.33
N LEU A 380 -0.37 -9.87 -51.84
CA LEU A 380 -0.42 -9.60 -50.40
C LEU A 380 -1.83 -9.27 -49.91
N LEU A 381 -2.05 -9.42 -48.61
CA LEU A 381 -3.30 -9.08 -47.95
C LEU A 381 -3.37 -7.59 -47.59
N PRO A 382 -4.58 -7.01 -47.49
CA PRO A 382 -4.75 -5.65 -46.96
C PRO A 382 -4.15 -5.51 -45.55
N PRO A 383 -3.61 -4.35 -45.15
CA PRO A 383 -3.69 -3.05 -45.82
C PRO A 383 -2.59 -2.72 -46.85
N ILE A 384 -1.49 -3.48 -46.94
CA ILE A 384 -0.38 -3.11 -47.84
C ILE A 384 -0.77 -3.20 -49.33
N SER A 385 -1.58 -4.20 -49.69
CA SER A 385 -2.09 -4.39 -51.05
C SER A 385 -2.86 -3.17 -51.56
N ASP A 386 -3.72 -2.60 -50.73
CA ASP A 386 -4.55 -1.44 -51.07
C ASP A 386 -3.71 -0.17 -51.31
N GLU A 387 -2.64 -0.01 -50.55
CA GLU A 387 -1.73 1.13 -50.69
C GLU A 387 -0.95 1.05 -52.00
N PHE A 388 -0.39 -0.12 -52.31
CA PHE A 388 0.32 -0.38 -53.56
C PHE A 388 -0.62 -0.33 -54.77
N ALA A 389 -1.83 -0.88 -54.65
CA ALA A 389 -2.88 -0.77 -55.67
C ALA A 389 -3.23 0.69 -55.97
N LEU A 390 -3.30 1.55 -54.95
CA LEU A 390 -3.58 2.97 -55.16
C LEU A 390 -2.42 3.68 -55.87
N VAL A 391 -1.16 3.32 -55.58
CA VAL A 391 0.00 3.87 -56.30
C VAL A 391 -0.09 3.52 -57.79
N ILE A 392 -0.36 2.25 -58.11
CA ILE A 392 -0.55 1.79 -59.50
C ILE A 392 -1.71 2.50 -60.17
N LYS A 393 -2.85 2.63 -59.48
CA LYS A 393 -4.02 3.35 -60.00
C LYS A 393 -3.70 4.82 -60.31
N ASN A 394 -3.02 5.53 -59.41
CA ASN A 394 -2.64 6.92 -59.62
C ASN A 394 -1.65 7.06 -60.78
N TYR A 395 -0.71 6.12 -60.91
CA TYR A 395 0.22 6.06 -62.02
C TYR A 395 -0.49 5.85 -63.37
N GLN A 396 -1.43 4.90 -63.43
CA GLN A 396 -2.27 4.65 -64.63
C GLN A 396 -3.14 5.85 -65.00
N LEU A 397 -3.54 6.67 -64.02
CA LEU A 397 -4.26 7.94 -64.23
C LEU A 397 -3.34 9.09 -64.67
N GLY A 398 -2.06 8.84 -64.96
CA GLY A 398 -1.11 9.83 -65.46
C GLY A 398 -0.35 10.61 -64.39
N THR A 399 -0.47 10.25 -63.11
CA THR A 399 0.36 10.85 -62.06
C THR A 399 1.78 10.30 -62.15
N PRO A 400 2.84 11.13 -62.12
CA PRO A 400 4.21 10.64 -62.05
C PRO A 400 4.40 9.67 -60.89
N PHE A 401 5.11 8.56 -61.11
CA PHE A 401 5.24 7.49 -60.13
C PHE A 401 5.83 7.99 -58.79
N GLU A 402 6.83 8.87 -58.84
CA GLU A 402 7.44 9.50 -57.67
C GLU A 402 6.42 10.29 -56.85
N LYS A 403 5.52 11.01 -57.54
CA LYS A 403 4.44 11.76 -56.89
C LYS A 403 3.38 10.83 -56.30
N ALA A 404 3.07 9.72 -56.98
CA ALA A 404 2.17 8.70 -56.46
C ALA A 404 2.73 8.02 -55.19
N LEU A 405 4.04 7.76 -55.15
CA LEU A 405 4.73 7.27 -53.95
C LEU A 405 4.72 8.30 -52.81
N GLY A 406 4.94 9.58 -53.10
CA GLY A 406 4.84 10.64 -52.08
C GLY A 406 3.45 10.70 -51.43
N VAL A 407 2.38 10.51 -52.21
CA VAL A 407 1.01 10.42 -51.68
C VAL A 407 0.81 9.20 -50.77
N MET A 408 1.49 8.08 -51.05
CA MET A 408 1.49 6.91 -50.18
C MET A 408 2.26 7.18 -48.87
N GLU A 409 3.42 7.84 -48.94
CA GLU A 409 4.22 8.26 -47.79
C GLU A 409 3.42 9.19 -46.85
N ASP A 410 2.71 10.17 -47.40
CA ASP A 410 1.89 11.10 -46.61
C ASP A 410 0.68 10.42 -45.95
N ARG A 411 0.12 9.38 -46.59
CA ARG A 411 -1.07 8.67 -46.09
C ARG A 411 -0.71 7.64 -45.02
N VAL A 412 0.41 6.93 -45.18
CA VAL A 412 0.82 5.85 -44.30
C VAL A 412 1.84 6.35 -43.29
N SER A 413 1.47 6.35 -42.01
CA SER A 413 2.39 6.69 -40.92
C SER A 413 3.34 5.52 -40.61
N SER A 414 4.27 5.23 -41.54
CA SER A 414 5.31 4.20 -41.42
C SER A 414 6.68 4.79 -41.74
N LYS A 415 7.64 4.55 -40.84
CA LYS A 415 9.03 5.01 -40.99
C LYS A 415 9.78 4.15 -42.02
N MET A 416 9.62 2.83 -41.96
CA MET A 416 10.30 1.90 -42.87
C MET A 416 9.80 2.06 -44.32
N LEU A 417 8.49 2.25 -44.51
CA LEU A 417 7.92 2.50 -45.83
C LEU A 417 8.44 3.80 -46.44
N SER A 418 8.50 4.88 -45.64
CA SER A 418 9.09 6.16 -46.06
C SER A 418 10.55 5.99 -46.49
N TYR A 419 11.35 5.22 -45.75
CA TYR A 419 12.73 4.91 -46.16
C TYR A 419 12.79 4.15 -47.48
N MET A 420 11.94 3.13 -47.66
CA MET A 420 11.86 2.38 -48.92
C MET A 420 11.47 3.29 -50.09
N ILE A 421 10.44 4.12 -49.94
CA ILE A 421 9.98 5.07 -50.97
C ILE A 421 11.11 6.02 -51.37
N ARG A 422 11.79 6.63 -50.39
CA ARG A 422 12.91 7.55 -50.65
C ARG A 422 14.06 6.86 -51.36
N ALA A 423 14.38 5.63 -50.97
CA ALA A 423 15.41 4.83 -51.63
C ALA A 423 15.05 4.50 -53.07
N ILE A 424 13.78 4.17 -53.35
CA ILE A 424 13.26 3.94 -54.72
C ILE A 424 13.40 5.20 -55.56
N VAL A 425 12.91 6.34 -55.06
CA VAL A 425 12.95 7.63 -55.78
C VAL A 425 14.39 8.02 -56.10
N LEU A 426 15.28 7.93 -55.11
CA LEU A 426 16.70 8.26 -55.27
C LEU A 426 17.39 7.33 -56.28
N GLN A 427 17.18 6.02 -56.15
CA GLN A 427 17.85 5.04 -57.02
C GLN A 427 17.37 5.15 -58.46
N ARG A 428 16.10 5.52 -58.67
CA ARG A 428 15.53 5.75 -60.01
C ARG A 428 16.05 7.01 -60.67
N GLN A 429 16.32 8.07 -59.91
CA GLN A 429 16.96 9.29 -60.42
C GLN A 429 18.41 9.07 -60.84
N ILE A 430 19.15 8.22 -60.10
CA ILE A 430 20.58 7.97 -60.33
C ILE A 430 20.80 6.79 -61.31
N GLY A 431 19.77 5.99 -61.59
CA GLY A 431 19.84 4.85 -62.51
C GLY A 431 20.54 3.61 -61.93
N GLY A 432 20.48 3.44 -60.60
CA GLY A 432 21.18 2.35 -59.91
C GLY A 432 20.40 1.04 -59.82
N ASN A 433 21.03 -0.01 -59.27
CA ASN A 433 20.41 -1.32 -59.09
C ASN A 433 19.45 -1.31 -57.87
N LEU A 434 18.14 -1.32 -58.14
CA LEU A 434 17.07 -1.37 -57.11
C LEU A 434 17.06 -2.69 -56.33
N THR A 435 17.41 -3.80 -56.95
CA THR A 435 17.48 -5.11 -56.31
C THR A 435 18.44 -5.12 -55.13
N ARG A 436 19.64 -4.54 -55.28
CA ARG A 436 20.62 -4.41 -54.18
C ARG A 436 20.13 -3.51 -53.04
N VAL A 437 19.36 -2.47 -53.38
CA VAL A 437 18.77 -1.56 -52.38
C VAL A 437 17.71 -2.30 -51.56
N PHE A 438 16.84 -3.07 -52.21
CA PHE A 438 15.83 -3.89 -51.54
C PHE A 438 16.44 -4.99 -50.66
N GLU A 439 17.49 -5.67 -51.12
CA GLU A 439 18.22 -6.65 -50.29
C GLU A 439 18.78 -6.02 -49.01
N ARG A 440 19.35 -4.81 -49.11
CA ARG A 440 19.84 -4.08 -47.94
C ARG A 440 18.71 -3.70 -46.99
N ILE A 441 17.60 -3.17 -47.51
CA ILE A 441 16.44 -2.81 -46.67
C ILE A 441 15.87 -4.03 -45.95
N VAL A 442 15.83 -5.22 -46.56
CA VAL A 442 15.41 -6.46 -45.89
C VAL A 442 16.31 -6.81 -44.71
N VAL A 443 17.63 -6.64 -44.86
CA VAL A 443 18.59 -6.84 -43.75
C VAL A 443 18.31 -5.82 -42.64
N ASP A 444 18.16 -4.55 -42.98
CA ASP A 444 17.91 -3.47 -42.02
C ASP A 444 16.59 -3.71 -41.25
N ILE A 445 15.51 -4.11 -41.93
CA ILE A 445 14.23 -4.44 -41.29
C ILE A 445 14.38 -5.61 -40.31
N ARG A 446 15.14 -6.65 -40.67
CA ARG A 446 15.39 -7.80 -39.77
C ARG A 446 16.20 -7.39 -38.54
N GLU A 447 17.19 -6.51 -38.70
CA GLU A 447 17.95 -5.97 -37.57
C GLU A 447 17.07 -5.12 -36.65
N GLU A 448 16.23 -4.23 -37.21
CA GLU A 448 15.30 -3.41 -36.44
C GLU A 448 14.26 -4.27 -35.71
N SER A 449 13.72 -5.31 -36.34
CA SER A 449 12.80 -6.26 -35.69
C SER A 449 13.45 -6.98 -34.50
N LYS A 450 14.70 -7.44 -34.63
CA LYS A 450 15.46 -8.04 -33.51
C LYS A 450 15.68 -7.04 -32.37
N LEU A 451 15.93 -5.77 -32.67
CA LEU A 451 16.07 -4.73 -31.67
C LEU A 451 14.73 -4.44 -30.96
N ASP A 452 13.61 -4.41 -31.69
CA ASP A 452 12.28 -4.22 -31.12
C ASP A 452 11.88 -5.41 -30.21
N GLU A 453 12.20 -6.64 -30.60
CA GLU A 453 12.01 -7.82 -29.74
C GLU A 453 12.85 -7.78 -28.47
N LYS A 454 14.15 -7.42 -28.59
CA LYS A 454 15.04 -7.26 -27.43
C LYS A 454 14.54 -6.16 -26.49
N THR A 455 14.14 -5.01 -27.02
CA THR A 455 13.62 -3.91 -26.19
C THR A 455 12.28 -4.27 -25.55
N LYS A 456 11.39 -5.00 -26.23
CA LYS A 456 10.16 -5.54 -25.63
C LYS A 456 10.46 -6.52 -24.51
N ALA A 457 11.41 -7.44 -24.70
CA ALA A 457 11.82 -8.40 -23.67
C ALA A 457 12.39 -7.69 -22.42
N LEU A 458 13.29 -6.72 -22.63
CA LEU A 458 13.89 -5.94 -21.54
C LEU A 458 12.87 -5.05 -20.81
N THR A 459 11.93 -4.45 -21.55
CA THR A 459 10.91 -3.57 -20.95
C THR A 459 9.71 -4.32 -20.38
N ALA A 460 9.53 -5.62 -20.68
CA ALA A 460 8.41 -6.42 -20.18
C ALA A 460 8.40 -6.47 -18.64
N GLN A 461 9.56 -6.71 -18.02
CA GLN A 461 9.68 -6.76 -16.56
C GLN A 461 9.32 -5.41 -15.91
N GLN A 462 9.84 -4.30 -16.45
CA GLN A 462 9.54 -2.95 -15.97
C GLN A 462 8.05 -2.59 -16.15
N ARG A 463 7.44 -3.02 -17.27
CA ARG A 463 6.00 -2.82 -17.52
C ARG A 463 5.16 -3.56 -16.50
N ILE A 464 5.46 -4.82 -16.18
CA ILE A 464 4.72 -5.58 -15.17
C ILE A 464 4.84 -4.91 -13.80
N GLN A 465 6.04 -4.50 -13.38
CA GLN A 465 6.24 -3.84 -12.10
C GLN A 465 5.47 -2.51 -12.00
N SER A 466 5.49 -1.71 -13.07
CA SER A 466 4.75 -0.45 -13.13
C SER A 466 3.23 -0.62 -13.09
N ILE A 467 2.69 -1.67 -13.74
CA ILE A 467 1.27 -2.03 -13.67
C ILE A 467 0.89 -2.40 -12.23
N VAL A 468 1.70 -3.24 -11.56
CA VAL A 468 1.43 -3.65 -10.17
C VAL A 468 1.39 -2.44 -9.24
N VAL A 469 2.37 -1.54 -9.34
CA VAL A 469 2.43 -0.32 -8.52
C VAL A 469 1.26 0.62 -8.82
N ALA A 470 0.83 0.72 -10.09
CA ALA A 470 -0.29 1.57 -10.48
C ALA A 470 -1.65 1.05 -9.98
N ILE A 471 -1.82 -0.27 -9.86
CA ILE A 471 -3.08 -0.89 -9.43
C ILE A 471 -3.21 -0.93 -7.89
N MET A 472 -2.11 -1.01 -7.15
CA MET A 472 -2.10 -1.13 -5.68
C MET A 472 -3.01 -0.13 -4.93
N PRO A 473 -2.99 1.19 -5.23
CA PRO A 473 -3.84 2.16 -4.55
C PRO A 473 -5.34 1.86 -4.71
N TRP A 474 -5.75 1.40 -5.89
CA TRP A 474 -7.14 1.06 -6.18
C TRP A 474 -7.59 -0.18 -5.43
N ILE A 475 -6.71 -1.19 -5.31
CA ILE A 475 -6.97 -2.36 -4.47
C ILE A 475 -7.15 -1.92 -3.02
N MET A 476 -6.26 -1.08 -2.49
CA MET A 476 -6.36 -0.59 -1.11
C MET A 476 -7.63 0.21 -0.84
N VAL A 477 -8.01 1.12 -1.74
CA VAL A 477 -9.28 1.86 -1.64
C VAL A 477 -10.47 0.89 -1.67
N SER A 478 -10.45 -0.09 -2.57
CA SER A 478 -11.53 -1.09 -2.67
C SER A 478 -11.64 -1.95 -1.42
N VAL A 479 -10.51 -2.39 -0.87
CA VAL A 479 -10.46 -3.17 0.38
C VAL A 479 -10.99 -2.32 1.54
N MET A 480 -10.55 -1.06 1.67
CA MET A 480 -11.04 -0.14 2.70
C MET A 480 -12.55 0.09 2.59
N PHE A 481 -13.08 0.19 1.37
CA PHE A 481 -14.51 0.38 1.13
C PHE A 481 -15.34 -0.84 1.57
N VAL A 482 -14.80 -2.06 1.41
CA VAL A 482 -15.46 -3.30 1.85
C VAL A 482 -15.37 -3.50 3.37
N PHE A 483 -14.22 -3.20 3.99
CA PHE A 483 -14.02 -3.43 5.42
C PHE A 483 -14.55 -2.31 6.32
N GLN A 484 -14.52 -1.05 5.86
CA GLN A 484 -14.91 0.13 6.65
C GLN A 484 -15.67 1.18 5.79
N PRO A 485 -16.87 0.84 5.28
CA PRO A 485 -17.62 1.72 4.38
C PRO A 485 -17.99 3.06 5.02
N ASP A 486 -18.37 3.07 6.30
CA ASP A 486 -18.78 4.31 7.00
C ASP A 486 -17.66 5.34 7.10
N VAL A 487 -16.41 4.89 7.28
CA VAL A 487 -15.23 5.76 7.34
C VAL A 487 -14.93 6.35 5.97
N MET A 488 -15.01 5.53 4.92
CA MET A 488 -14.79 5.97 3.54
C MET A 488 -15.84 6.98 3.09
N ILE A 489 -17.13 6.72 3.35
CA ILE A 489 -18.23 7.64 3.00
C ILE A 489 -18.05 8.98 3.71
N ARG A 490 -17.72 8.97 5.01
CA ARG A 490 -17.42 10.21 5.76
C ARG A 490 -16.21 10.95 5.17
N PHE A 491 -15.14 10.24 4.82
CA PHE A 491 -13.96 10.85 4.20
C PHE A 491 -14.33 11.58 2.90
N TYR A 492 -14.98 10.91 1.95
CA TYR A 492 -15.36 11.51 0.67
C TYR A 492 -16.45 12.59 0.78
N SER A 493 -17.26 12.59 1.84
CA SER A 493 -18.23 13.66 2.10
C SER A 493 -17.60 14.97 2.59
N THR A 494 -16.35 14.94 3.10
CA THR A 494 -15.66 16.14 3.57
C THR A 494 -14.92 16.87 2.43
N PRO A 495 -14.89 18.21 2.41
CA PRO A 495 -14.14 18.98 1.40
C PRO A 495 -12.65 18.61 1.35
N LEU A 496 -12.08 18.27 2.51
CA LEU A 496 -10.68 17.86 2.66
C LEU A 496 -10.44 16.47 2.05
N GLY A 497 -11.40 15.54 2.16
CA GLY A 497 -11.35 14.24 1.50
C GLY A 497 -11.45 14.31 -0.02
N VAL A 498 -12.30 15.20 -0.55
CA VAL A 498 -12.38 15.45 -2.00
C VAL A 498 -11.08 16.05 -2.52
N PHE A 499 -10.52 17.07 -1.84
CA PHE A 499 -9.26 17.68 -2.23
C PHE A 499 -8.10 16.69 -2.24
N THR A 500 -7.95 15.91 -1.18
CA THR A 500 -6.92 14.86 -1.09
C THR A 500 -7.12 13.77 -2.14
N GLY A 501 -8.35 13.37 -2.43
CA GLY A 501 -8.67 12.44 -3.52
C GLY A 501 -8.23 12.96 -4.90
N VAL A 502 -8.57 14.20 -5.22
CA VAL A 502 -8.15 14.86 -6.48
C VAL A 502 -6.62 14.95 -6.54
N PHE A 503 -5.97 15.35 -5.44
CA PHE A 503 -4.52 15.42 -5.34
C PHE A 503 -3.87 14.05 -5.59
N CYS A 504 -4.38 12.99 -4.99
CA CYS A 504 -3.90 11.62 -5.22
C CYS A 504 -4.06 11.18 -6.68
N ILE A 505 -5.19 11.47 -7.32
CA ILE A 505 -5.42 11.12 -8.73
C ILE A 505 -4.44 11.87 -9.64
N ILE A 506 -4.21 13.16 -9.39
CA ILE A 506 -3.23 13.96 -10.13
C ILE A 506 -1.83 13.37 -9.93
N TRP A 507 -1.44 13.08 -8.69
CA TRP A 507 -0.13 12.53 -8.36
C TRP A 507 0.10 11.15 -8.98
N MET A 508 -0.90 10.27 -8.94
CA MET A 508 -0.86 8.97 -9.62
C MET A 508 -0.74 9.13 -11.13
N SER A 509 -1.47 10.07 -11.73
CA SER A 509 -1.39 10.34 -13.17
C SER A 509 0.00 10.82 -13.58
N ILE A 510 0.63 11.67 -12.76
CA ILE A 510 2.02 12.10 -12.95
C ILE A 510 2.97 10.91 -12.82
N GLY A 511 2.83 10.10 -11.76
CA GLY A 511 3.66 8.91 -11.54
C GLY A 511 3.60 7.92 -12.70
N ILE A 512 2.39 7.58 -13.16
CA ILE A 512 2.18 6.72 -14.34
C ILE A 512 2.85 7.33 -15.57
N LYS A 513 2.69 8.64 -15.79
CA LYS A 513 3.31 9.32 -16.93
C LYS A 513 4.83 9.28 -16.88
N VAL A 514 5.44 9.53 -15.72
CA VAL A 514 6.89 9.45 -15.51
C VAL A 514 7.39 8.03 -15.75
N VAL A 515 6.76 7.02 -15.15
CA VAL A 515 7.16 5.62 -15.30
C VAL A 515 7.00 5.15 -16.75
N SER A 516 5.92 5.52 -17.42
CA SER A 516 5.72 5.23 -18.85
C SER A 516 6.72 5.94 -19.76
N SER A 517 7.26 7.09 -19.32
CA SER A 517 8.30 7.82 -20.04
C SER A 517 9.65 7.13 -19.89
N LEU A 518 9.98 6.60 -18.70
CA LEU A 518 11.21 5.85 -18.45
C LEU A 518 11.28 4.55 -19.26
N GLY A 519 10.13 3.93 -19.55
CA GLY A 519 10.04 2.73 -20.39
C GLY A 519 10.18 2.98 -21.91
N LYS A 520 10.25 4.23 -22.37
CA LYS A 520 10.52 4.55 -23.78
C LYS A 520 12.02 4.70 -23.99
N ILE A 521 12.71 3.57 -24.16
CA ILE A 521 14.07 3.58 -24.70
C ILE A 521 13.96 4.05 -26.15
N ARG A 522 14.39 5.29 -26.42
CA ARG A 522 14.52 5.81 -27.76
C ARG A 522 15.89 5.32 -28.26
N VAL A 523 15.89 4.30 -29.11
CA VAL A 523 17.08 3.91 -29.88
C VAL A 523 17.34 4.96 -30.94
#